data_AF-A0A1F5GRL9-F1
#
_entry.id   AF-A0A1F5GRL9-F1
#
_cell.length_a   1.000
_cell.length_b   1.000
_cell.length_c   1.000
_cell.angle_alpha   90.00
_cell.angle_beta   90.00
_cell.angle_gamma   90.00
#
_symmetry.space_group_name_H-M   'P 1'
#
loop_
_entity.id
_entity.type
_entity.pdbx_description
1 polymer ?
#
loop_
_entity_poly.entity_id
_entity_poly.type
_entity_poly.pdbx_seq_one_letter_code
_entity_poly.pdbx_strand_id
1 'polypeptide(L)'
;MATRPKNTVTGHSHNGQSRVLMRARQIFPLTLFPDEIIVEELRIIWFRRMGPWSHEVVSIMATDIACVNAASGPFFGHLHIQSLTGGPEIMIDNLFRKDVYKIRSLVEGIALSAREGLRIEDSNLEAERQNLLRAGSLH
;
A
#
# COMPACT_ATOMS: atom_id res chain seq x y z
N MET A 1 26.75 -1.41 14.47
CA MET A 1 25.55 -0.58 14.71
C MET A 1 25.03 -0.11 13.35
N ALA A 2 23.96 -0.74 12.84
CA ALA A 2 23.42 -0.40 11.52
C ALA A 2 22.49 0.81 11.62
N THR A 3 22.85 1.89 10.93
CA THR A 3 22.06 3.12 10.82
C THR A 3 20.76 2.87 10.05
N ARG A 4 19.63 3.03 10.74
CA ARG A 4 18.27 2.99 10.21
C ARG A 4 18.10 4.03 9.08
N PRO A 5 17.61 3.68 7.88
CA PRO A 5 17.26 4.68 6.88
C PRO A 5 16.07 5.50 7.40
N LYS A 6 16.20 6.83 7.36
CA LYS A 6 15.15 7.78 7.71
C LYS A 6 14.11 7.79 6.58
N ASN A 7 12.85 7.48 6.88
CA ASN A 7 11.74 7.73 5.96
C ASN A 7 11.54 9.25 5.89
N THR A 8 12.14 9.88 4.88
CA THR A 8 11.95 11.29 4.57
C THR A 8 10.62 11.46 3.84
N VAL A 9 9.64 12.03 4.52
CA VAL A 9 8.40 12.50 3.88
C VAL A 9 8.68 13.88 3.31
N THR A 10 9.09 13.94 2.04
CA THR A 10 9.15 15.19 1.27
C THR A 10 7.82 15.42 0.57
N GLY A 11 7.08 16.44 1.01
CA GLY A 11 5.88 16.93 0.35
C GLY A 11 6.14 18.16 -0.52
N HIS A 12 5.34 18.25 -1.59
CA HIS A 12 5.01 19.38 -2.48
C HIS A 12 5.92 19.68 -3.68
N SER A 13 5.40 19.39 -4.89
CA SER A 13 5.34 20.37 -5.99
C SER A 13 4.33 19.97 -7.08
N HIS A 14 3.52 20.95 -7.48
CA HIS A 14 2.65 21.00 -8.67
C HIS A 14 3.43 20.66 -9.95
N ASN A 15 2.96 19.64 -10.69
CA ASN A 15 3.07 19.46 -12.15
C ASN A 15 2.60 18.04 -12.53
N GLY A 16 1.29 17.75 -12.46
CA GLY A 16 0.71 16.47 -12.94
C GLY A 16 1.25 15.18 -12.28
N GLN A 17 2.14 15.27 -11.29
CA GLN A 17 2.72 14.13 -10.59
C GLN A 17 1.96 13.89 -9.28
N SER A 18 1.57 12.64 -9.06
CA SER A 18 0.89 12.22 -7.84
C SER A 18 1.85 12.31 -6.64
N ARG A 19 1.36 12.81 -5.50
CA ARG A 19 2.19 12.96 -4.29
C ARG A 19 2.56 11.57 -3.76
N VAL A 20 3.85 11.37 -3.50
CA VAL A 20 4.35 10.17 -2.81
C VAL A 20 3.98 10.25 -1.34
N LEU A 21 3.23 9.26 -0.85
CA LEU A 21 2.79 9.15 0.53
C LEU A 21 3.71 8.24 1.34
N MET A 22 4.22 7.17 0.72
CA MET A 22 5.13 6.23 1.37
C MET A 22 6.06 5.54 0.37
N ARG A 23 7.26 5.20 0.83
CA ARG A 23 8.16 4.27 0.15
C ARG A 23 8.59 3.18 1.12
N ALA A 24 8.69 1.95 0.63
CA ALA A 24 9.25 0.83 1.38
C ALA A 24 10.09 -0.05 0.47
N ARG A 25 11.14 -0.65 1.02
CA ARG A 25 12.05 -1.54 0.30
C ARG A 25 12.09 -2.89 0.98
N GLN A 26 12.24 -3.94 0.18
CA GLN A 26 12.56 -5.26 0.70
C GLN A 26 13.87 -5.25 1.50
N ILE A 27 13.96 -6.20 2.43
CA ILE A 27 15.06 -6.27 3.37
C ILE A 27 16.19 -7.13 2.81
N PHE A 28 17.36 -6.52 2.67
CA PHE A 28 18.61 -7.24 2.49
C PHE A 28 19.09 -7.77 3.86
N PRO A 29 19.63 -9.01 4.00
CA PRO A 29 20.10 -9.94 2.98
C PRO A 29 19.10 -11.03 2.54
N LEU A 30 17.84 -10.95 2.97
CA LEU A 30 16.83 -11.96 2.61
C LEU A 30 16.52 -11.98 1.11
N THR A 31 16.74 -10.84 0.44
CA THR A 31 16.55 -10.69 -1.00
C THR A 31 17.79 -10.08 -1.63
N LEU A 32 18.37 -10.75 -2.63
CA LEU A 32 19.63 -10.34 -3.27
C LEU A 32 19.46 -9.05 -4.09
N PHE A 33 18.28 -8.84 -4.67
CA PHE A 33 17.90 -7.66 -5.42
C PHE A 33 16.63 -7.07 -4.79
N PRO A 34 16.76 -6.13 -3.84
CA PRO A 34 15.60 -5.66 -3.08
C PRO A 34 14.65 -4.81 -3.93
N ASP A 35 13.40 -5.26 -4.02
CA ASP A 35 12.32 -4.50 -4.64
C ASP A 35 11.94 -3.27 -3.82
N GLU A 36 11.31 -2.31 -4.50
CA GLU A 36 10.80 -1.09 -3.88
C GLU A 36 9.32 -0.88 -4.24
N ILE A 37 8.51 -0.54 -3.25
CA ILE A 37 7.13 -0.10 -3.43
C ILE A 37 7.00 1.37 -3.07
N ILE A 38 6.35 2.11 -3.95
CA ILE A 38 6.04 3.52 -3.81
C ILE A 38 4.52 3.65 -3.85
N VAL A 39 3.96 4.18 -2.76
CA VAL A 39 2.54 4.47 -2.64
C VAL A 39 2.36 5.95 -2.92
N GLU A 40 1.71 6.26 -4.04
CA GLU A 40 1.29 7.62 -4.40
C GLU A 40 -0.22 7.77 -4.17
N GLU A 41 -0.72 9.01 -4.16
CA GLU A 41 -2.14 9.29 -3.99
C GLU A 41 -3.04 8.69 -5.07
N LEU A 42 -2.55 8.56 -6.30
CA LEU A 42 -3.35 8.15 -7.46
C LEU A 42 -3.00 6.76 -7.97
N ARG A 43 -1.85 6.20 -7.57
CA ARG A 43 -1.35 4.91 -8.05
C ARG A 43 -0.33 4.31 -7.10
N ILE A 44 -0.16 3.00 -7.20
CA ILE A 44 0.86 2.24 -6.51
C ILE A 44 1.88 1.75 -7.53
N ILE A 45 3.16 1.97 -7.26
CA ILE A 45 4.25 1.60 -8.14
C ILE A 45 5.13 0.56 -7.44
N TRP A 46 5.43 -0.53 -8.14
CA TRP A 46 6.37 -1.56 -7.71
C TRP A 46 7.53 -1.63 -8.69
N PHE A 47 8.74 -1.41 -8.15
CA PHE A 47 10.00 -1.63 -8.84
C PHE A 47 10.51 -3.02 -8.48
N ARG A 48 10.29 -3.97 -9.39
CA ARG A 48 10.73 -5.35 -9.27
C ARG A 48 12.13 -5.51 -9.87
N ARG A 49 13.13 -5.89 -9.08
CA ARG A 49 14.52 -6.04 -9.53
C ARG A 49 14.81 -7.53 -9.76
N MET A 50 15.07 -7.88 -11.02
CA MET A 50 15.39 -9.27 -11.41
C MET A 50 16.90 -9.52 -11.52
N GLY A 51 17.72 -8.48 -11.41
CA GLY A 51 19.18 -8.58 -11.45
C GLY A 51 19.88 -7.22 -11.37
N PRO A 52 21.21 -7.16 -11.56
CA PRO A 52 22.00 -5.93 -11.45
C PRO A 52 21.60 -4.82 -12.44
N TRP A 53 21.06 -5.21 -13.61
CA TRP A 53 20.66 -4.29 -14.67
C TRP A 53 19.24 -4.55 -15.22
N SER A 54 18.50 -5.48 -14.60
CA SER A 54 17.13 -5.82 -15.03
C SER A 54 16.13 -5.45 -13.96
N HIS A 55 15.14 -4.65 -14.35
CA HIS A 55 14.03 -4.28 -13.51
C HIS A 55 12.75 -4.17 -14.32
N GLU A 56 11.64 -4.47 -13.67
CA GLU A 56 10.28 -4.31 -14.15
C GLU A 56 9.59 -3.27 -13.27
N VAL A 57 8.81 -2.38 -13.89
CA VAL A 57 8.03 -1.36 -13.18
C VAL A 57 6.55 -1.63 -13.41
N VAL A 58 5.86 -2.04 -12.35
CA VAL A 58 4.43 -2.30 -12.36
C VAL A 58 3.73 -1.13 -11.68
N SER A 59 2.69 -0.58 -12.32
CA SER A 59 1.89 0.51 -11.76
C SER A 59 0.41 0.16 -11.82
N ILE A 60 -0.27 0.26 -10.68
CA ILE A 60 -1.72 0.04 -10.55
C ILE A 60 -2.36 1.35 -10.11
N MET A 61 -3.37 1.84 -10.83
CA MET A 61 -4.13 3.02 -10.44
C MET A 61 -4.94 2.74 -9.17
N ALA A 62 -5.09 3.73 -8.30
CA ALA A 62 -5.87 3.61 -7.08
C ALA A 62 -7.32 3.13 -7.32
N THR A 63 -7.93 3.58 -8.43
CA THR A 63 -9.27 3.19 -8.87
C THR A 63 -9.37 1.71 -9.25
N ASP A 64 -8.26 1.12 -9.66
CA ASP A 64 -8.20 -0.22 -10.23
C ASP A 64 -7.82 -1.28 -9.19
N ILE A 65 -7.63 -0.88 -7.93
CA ILE A 65 -7.31 -1.80 -6.84
C ILE A 65 -8.58 -2.52 -6.40
N ALA A 66 -8.58 -3.84 -6.54
CA ALA A 66 -9.67 -4.69 -6.11
C ALA A 66 -9.59 -4.98 -4.61
N CYS A 67 -8.41 -5.43 -4.16
CA CYS A 67 -8.15 -5.75 -2.77
C CYS A 67 -6.66 -5.68 -2.44
N VAL A 68 -6.36 -5.56 -1.15
CA VAL A 68 -5.00 -5.51 -0.61
C VAL A 68 -4.90 -6.53 0.52
N ASN A 69 -4.15 -7.59 0.28
CA ASN A 69 -3.90 -8.64 1.26
C ASN A 69 -2.53 -8.44 1.90
N ALA A 70 -2.46 -8.62 3.21
CA ALA A 70 -1.24 -8.49 3.97
C ALA A 70 -1.18 -9.56 5.06
N ALA A 71 -0.06 -10.27 5.13
CA ALA A 71 0.21 -11.18 6.22
C ALA A 71 1.66 -11.05 6.66
N SER A 72 1.90 -11.24 7.96
CA SER A 72 3.24 -11.11 8.53
C SER A 72 3.43 -12.08 9.68
N GLY A 73 4.66 -12.60 9.77
CA GLY A 73 5.16 -13.26 10.96
C GLY A 73 5.61 -12.24 12.01
N PRO A 74 6.47 -12.66 12.96
CA PRO A 74 6.93 -11.80 14.05
C PRO A 74 7.67 -10.54 13.60
N PHE A 75 8.47 -10.63 12.53
CA PHE A 75 9.34 -9.54 12.08
C PHE A 75 9.10 -9.10 10.64
N PHE A 76 8.74 -10.04 9.77
CA PHE A 76 8.62 -9.82 8.33
C PHE A 76 7.28 -10.30 7.81
N GLY A 77 6.87 -9.76 6.68
CA GLY A 77 5.65 -10.18 6.00
C GLY A 77 5.69 -9.91 4.52
N HIS A 78 4.55 -10.13 3.91
CA HIS A 78 4.31 -9.93 2.50
C HIS A 78 3.03 -9.11 2.28
N LEU A 79 2.98 -8.50 1.12
CA LEU A 79 1.88 -7.69 0.63
C LEU A 79 1.49 -8.19 -0.75
N HIS A 80 0.20 -8.34 -1.00
CA HIS A 80 -0.37 -8.71 -2.29
C HIS A 80 -1.47 -7.71 -2.64
N ILE A 81 -1.27 -6.93 -3.70
CA ILE A 81 -2.25 -5.99 -4.22
C ILE A 81 -2.78 -6.55 -5.53
N GLN A 82 -4.09 -6.78 -5.57
CA GLN A 82 -4.76 -7.31 -6.76
C GLN A 82 -5.47 -6.18 -7.48
N SER A 83 -5.27 -6.11 -8.79
CA SER A 83 -6.05 -5.25 -9.67
C SER A 83 -7.45 -5.84 -9.89
N LEU A 84 -8.41 -5.00 -10.29
CA LEU A 84 -9.69 -5.42 -10.85
C LEU A 84 -9.47 -6.33 -12.07
N THR A 85 -10.47 -7.18 -12.35
CA THR A 85 -10.43 -8.35 -13.25
C THR A 85 -9.49 -8.21 -14.45
N GLY A 86 -8.35 -8.92 -14.39
CA GLY A 86 -7.40 -9.12 -15.50
C GLY A 86 -6.19 -8.17 -15.55
N GLY A 87 -6.05 -7.26 -14.59
CA GLY A 87 -4.90 -6.34 -14.51
C GLY A 87 -3.66 -6.95 -13.85
N PRO A 88 -2.54 -6.18 -13.80
CA PRO A 88 -1.31 -6.63 -13.14
C PRO A 88 -1.50 -6.75 -11.62
N GLU A 89 -0.73 -7.64 -11.00
CA GLU A 89 -0.70 -7.82 -9.55
C GLU A 89 0.66 -7.40 -8.99
N ILE A 90 0.67 -6.85 -7.78
CA ILE A 90 1.90 -6.53 -7.04
C ILE A 90 2.03 -7.53 -5.90
N MET A 91 3.14 -8.28 -5.87
CA MET A 91 3.45 -9.23 -4.82
C MET A 91 4.85 -8.95 -4.28
N ILE A 92 4.93 -8.51 -3.02
CA ILE A 92 6.21 -8.16 -2.39
C ILE A 92 6.31 -8.90 -1.07
N ASP A 93 7.35 -9.71 -0.91
CA ASP A 93 7.71 -10.40 0.31
C ASP A 93 8.85 -9.68 1.06
N ASN A 94 9.27 -10.22 2.20
CA ASN A 94 10.43 -9.73 2.98
C ASN A 94 10.36 -8.24 3.36
N LEU A 95 9.16 -7.70 3.60
CA LEU A 95 8.96 -6.36 4.16
C LEU A 95 8.92 -6.43 5.69
N PHE A 96 9.31 -5.35 6.38
CA PHE A 96 9.13 -5.29 7.83
C PHE A 96 7.65 -5.32 8.19
N ARG A 97 7.28 -6.05 9.25
CA ARG A 97 5.90 -6.14 9.76
C ARG A 97 5.22 -4.78 9.88
N LYS A 98 5.93 -3.77 10.40
CA LYS A 98 5.42 -2.40 10.55
C LYS A 98 5.08 -1.75 9.21
N ASP A 99 5.81 -2.06 8.15
CA ASP A 99 5.64 -1.44 6.84
C ASP A 99 4.53 -2.16 6.08
N VAL A 100 4.44 -3.49 6.18
CA VAL A 100 3.36 -4.30 5.61
C VAL A 100 1.97 -3.75 5.99
N TYR A 101 1.70 -3.60 7.29
CA TYR A 101 0.39 -3.11 7.73
C TYR A 101 0.15 -1.64 7.40
N LYS A 102 1.20 -0.80 7.45
CA LYS A 102 1.10 0.61 7.05
C LYS A 102 0.76 0.76 5.58
N ILE A 103 1.44 0.02 4.71
CA ILE A 103 1.18 0.03 3.28
C ILE A 103 -0.24 -0.49 3.04
N ARG A 104 -0.64 -1.61 3.64
CA ARG A 104 -1.99 -2.15 3.49
C ARG A 104 -3.06 -1.11 3.82
N SER A 105 -2.99 -0.50 5.01
CA SER A 105 -3.95 0.53 5.43
C SER A 105 -3.94 1.76 4.52
N LEU A 106 -2.76 2.18 4.06
CA LEU A 106 -2.62 3.34 3.19
C LEU A 106 -3.22 3.08 1.80
N VAL A 107 -2.89 1.93 1.20
CA VAL A 107 -3.37 1.54 -0.13
C VAL A 107 -4.89 1.33 -0.12
N GLU A 108 -5.44 0.69 0.92
CA GLU A 108 -6.90 0.56 1.07
C GLU A 108 -7.58 1.92 1.20
N GLY A 109 -7.04 2.82 2.04
CA GLY A 109 -7.61 4.16 2.22
C GLY A 109 -7.60 4.97 0.92
N ILE A 110 -6.54 4.87 0.13
CA ILE A 110 -6.43 5.50 -1.19
C ILE A 110 -7.42 4.88 -2.18
N ALA A 111 -7.51 3.55 -2.24
CA ALA A 111 -8.43 2.86 -3.14
C ALA A 111 -9.89 3.21 -2.85
N LEU A 112 -10.28 3.25 -1.56
CA LEU A 112 -11.61 3.70 -1.14
C LEU A 112 -11.85 5.16 -1.51
N SER A 113 -10.90 6.04 -1.20
CA SER A 113 -11.01 7.47 -1.51
C SER A 113 -11.15 7.74 -3.01
N ALA A 114 -10.43 6.98 -3.84
CA ALA A 114 -10.48 7.10 -5.29
C ALA A 114 -11.80 6.58 -5.89
N ARG A 115 -12.43 5.55 -5.29
CA ARG A 115 -13.67 4.92 -5.79
C ARG A 115 -14.92 5.66 -5.35
N GLU A 116 -14.96 6.10 -4.10
CA GLU A 116 -16.15 6.73 -3.51
C GLU A 116 -16.17 8.25 -3.67
N GLY A 117 -15.06 8.85 -4.14
CA GLY A 117 -14.93 10.32 -4.15
C GLY A 117 -15.05 10.91 -2.75
N LEU A 118 -14.65 10.14 -1.72
CA LEU A 118 -14.87 10.45 -0.30
C LEU A 118 -14.33 11.84 0.04
N ARG A 119 -15.24 12.79 0.21
CA ARG A 119 -15.10 13.83 1.22
C ARG A 119 -15.41 13.14 2.55
N ILE A 120 -14.38 12.89 3.36
CA ILE A 120 -14.58 12.45 4.74
C ILE A 120 -15.26 13.61 5.48
N GLU A 121 -16.58 13.54 5.59
CA GLU A 121 -17.34 14.36 6.53
C GLU A 121 -17.35 13.60 7.86
N ASP A 122 -16.56 14.08 8.82
CA ASP A 122 -16.36 13.48 10.16
C ASP A 122 -17.67 13.27 10.96
N SER A 123 -18.81 13.79 10.50
CA SER A 123 -20.03 13.92 11.30
C SER A 123 -20.91 12.66 11.40
N ASN A 124 -20.62 11.54 10.72
CA ASN A 124 -21.56 10.39 10.69
C ASN A 124 -20.97 9.00 11.00
N LEU A 125 -19.67 8.92 11.33
CA LEU A 125 -18.94 7.65 11.47
C LEU A 125 -19.38 6.81 12.69
N GLU A 126 -19.74 7.47 13.80
CA GLU A 126 -20.23 6.81 15.03
C GLU A 126 -21.62 6.19 14.83
N ALA A 127 -22.53 6.88 14.12
CA ALA A 127 -23.89 6.41 13.88
C ALA A 127 -23.91 5.19 12.96
N GLU A 128 -23.09 5.19 11.91
CA GLU A 128 -22.96 4.06 10.98
C GLU A 128 -22.32 2.85 11.68
N ARG A 129 -21.28 3.06 12.49
CA ARG A 129 -20.66 2.01 13.30
C ARG A 129 -21.68 1.35 14.24
N GLN A 130 -22.54 2.14 14.89
CA GLN A 130 -23.53 1.62 15.83
C GLN A 130 -24.65 0.83 15.11
N ASN A 131 -25.03 1.24 13.90
CA ASN A 131 -25.99 0.51 13.08
C ASN A 131 -25.45 -0.84 12.58
N LEU A 132 -24.18 -0.89 12.16
CA LEU A 132 -23.53 -2.13 11.73
C LEU A 132 -23.36 -3.12 12.88
N LEU A 133 -23.02 -2.65 14.09
CA LEU A 133 -22.94 -3.50 15.29
C LEU A 133 -24.29 -4.11 15.66
N ARG A 134 -25.39 -3.35 15.51
CA ARG A 134 -26.76 -3.86 15.73
C ARG A 134 -27.20 -4.85 14.66
N ALA A 135 -26.79 -4.64 13.41
CA ALA A 135 -27.09 -5.57 12.32
C ALA A 135 -26.31 -6.88 12.41
N GLY A 136 -25.08 -6.84 12.93
CA GLY A 136 -24.24 -8.02 13.17
C GLY A 136 -24.63 -8.85 14.39
N SER A 137 -25.40 -8.29 15.33
CA SER A 137 -26.01 -9.05 16.43
C SER A 137 -27.33 -9.69 15.98
N LEU A 138 -27.23 -10.78 15.22
CA LEU A 138 -28.30 -11.77 15.12
C LEU A 138 -27.86 -13.01 15.92
N HIS A 139 -28.81 -13.55 16.70
CA HIS A 139 -28.67 -14.67 17.65
C HIS A 139 -27.82 -15.85 17.16
#